data_AF-A0A3P6SF99-F1
#
_entry.id   AF-A0A3P6SF99-F1
#
_cell.length_a   1.000
_cell.length_b   1.000
_cell.length_c   1.000
_cell.angle_alpha   90.00
_cell.angle_beta   90.00
_cell.angle_gamma   90.00
#
_symmetry.space_group_name_H-M   'P 1'
#
loop_
_entity.id
_entity.type
_entity.pdbx_description
1 polymer ?
#
loop_
_entity_poly.entity_id
_entity_poly.type
_entity_poly.pdbx_seq_one_letter_code
_entity_poly.pdbx_strand_id
1 'polypeptide(L)'
;MLETPPPTEHHGSGLRMMFVLLRFLLIAHRVASSKMSPHDVLHASVTYRVRWIREEMKRRNGKEEASRNSNTDKRNVNDGSEKLNKEDSVVERKKMKVGKSGKEVKIISWNVAGLRAWMKKGGNSILVEENPDIVALQETKCVEIPHELQDGYHSFLNSSEKSGHGGVLLLTKEEPIKVMCTFDDKCKCSLDGNGRGRIIVAEYDSYYLINAYVPNSGRGLVNLDKRKIWDDYYLNFIKKLDLNKPVVYTGDLNVAHQEIDLANPKTNRNKTAGFTDQERNDFTRLLDSGFVDVFRKLNPKKEGAYTFWSNMHNAREKNVGWRLDYFVVSERIINKVKGCNILHSVKGSDHCPVSLTIEL
;
A
#
# COMPACT_ATOMS: atom_id res chain seq x y z
N MET A 1 -39.64 48.15 26.18
CA MET A 1 -38.22 48.58 26.13
C MET A 1 -37.41 47.43 26.68
N LEU A 2 -36.47 46.78 26.01
CA LEU A 2 -35.81 46.93 24.70
C LEU A 2 -35.45 45.49 24.27
N GLU A 3 -36.02 45.02 23.16
CA GLU A 3 -35.31 44.76 21.90
C GLU A 3 -34.30 43.60 21.93
N THR A 4 -34.77 42.47 21.41
CA THR A 4 -34.05 41.27 21.01
C THR A 4 -33.20 41.51 19.76
N PRO A 5 -31.97 40.96 19.66
CA PRO A 5 -31.25 40.94 18.39
C PRO A 5 -31.77 39.81 17.47
N PRO A 6 -31.70 39.96 16.13
CA PRO A 6 -32.20 38.96 15.19
C PRO A 6 -31.26 37.75 15.07
N PRO A 7 -31.78 36.56 14.75
CA PRO A 7 -30.93 35.38 14.54
C PRO A 7 -30.17 35.51 13.21
N THR A 8 -28.85 35.52 13.29
CA THR A 8 -27.98 35.37 12.12
C THR A 8 -28.14 33.98 11.53
N GLU A 9 -28.42 33.92 10.23
CA GLU A 9 -28.62 32.72 9.44
C GLU A 9 -27.43 31.76 9.51
N HIS A 10 -27.63 30.61 10.16
CA HIS A 10 -26.94 29.37 9.82
C HIS A 10 -27.98 28.29 9.49
N HIS A 11 -28.74 28.53 8.42
CA HIS A 11 -29.55 27.51 7.78
C HIS A 11 -28.65 26.57 6.96
N GLY A 12 -28.25 25.44 7.55
CA GLY A 12 -27.56 24.39 6.79
C GLY A 12 -27.19 23.13 7.58
N SER A 13 -26.87 23.26 8.87
CA SER A 13 -26.41 22.13 9.70
C SER A 13 -27.51 21.51 10.57
N GLY A 14 -28.42 22.33 11.12
CA GLY A 14 -29.50 21.88 12.00
C GLY A 14 -30.51 20.97 11.30
N LEU A 15 -30.99 21.36 10.10
CA LEU A 15 -31.91 20.53 9.32
C LEU A 15 -31.29 19.19 8.92
N ARG A 16 -29.99 19.17 8.55
CA ARG A 16 -29.29 17.93 8.17
C ARG A 16 -29.13 16.97 9.35
N MET A 17 -28.83 17.49 10.54
CA MET A 17 -28.72 16.65 11.74
C MET A 17 -30.09 16.13 12.18
N MET A 18 -31.15 16.95 12.05
CA MET A 18 -32.52 16.54 12.32
C MET A 18 -33.04 15.48 11.34
N PHE A 19 -32.69 15.56 10.04
CA PHE A 19 -33.00 14.52 9.05
C PHE A 19 -32.27 13.20 9.29
N VAL A 20 -31.02 13.25 9.78
CA VAL A 20 -30.27 12.04 10.16
C VAL A 20 -30.89 11.38 11.39
N LEU A 21 -31.22 12.16 12.43
CA LEU A 21 -31.89 11.66 13.63
C LEU A 21 -33.30 11.09 13.34
N LEU A 22 -34.11 11.77 12.53
CA LEU A 22 -35.45 11.28 12.15
C LEU A 22 -35.37 9.97 11.34
N ARG A 23 -34.35 9.81 10.47
CA ARG A 23 -34.13 8.57 9.70
C ARG A 23 -33.60 7.44 10.57
N PHE A 24 -32.74 7.72 11.54
CA PHE A 24 -32.32 6.72 12.53
C PHE A 24 -33.50 6.22 13.37
N LEU A 25 -34.40 7.12 13.78
CA LEU A 25 -35.63 6.76 14.49
C LEU A 25 -36.62 5.93 13.63
N LEU A 26 -36.78 6.27 12.35
CA LEU A 26 -37.60 5.50 11.40
C LEU A 26 -37.03 4.10 11.11
N ILE A 27 -35.70 3.96 11.06
CA ILE A 27 -35.03 2.66 10.91
C ILE A 27 -35.15 1.85 12.20
N ALA A 28 -34.94 2.46 13.37
CA ALA A 28 -35.13 1.81 14.67
C ALA A 28 -36.58 1.33 14.85
N HIS A 29 -37.57 2.11 14.41
CA HIS A 29 -38.99 1.72 14.46
C HIS A 29 -39.32 0.57 13.49
N ARG A 30 -38.70 0.50 12.30
CA ARG A 30 -38.83 -0.64 11.36
C ARG A 30 -38.10 -1.90 11.82
N VAL A 31 -36.98 -1.74 12.54
CA VAL A 31 -36.22 -2.83 13.14
C VAL A 31 -36.94 -3.40 14.36
N ALA A 32 -37.60 -2.58 15.17
CA ALA A 32 -38.42 -3.05 16.30
C ALA A 32 -39.69 -3.82 15.87
N SER A 33 -40.13 -3.64 14.62
CA SER A 33 -41.33 -4.27 14.06
C SER A 33 -41.04 -5.44 13.10
N SER A 34 -39.77 -5.75 12.85
CA SER A 34 -39.34 -6.95 12.10
C SER A 34 -38.48 -7.83 13.00
N LYS A 35 -38.72 -9.15 13.01
CA LYS A 35 -37.94 -10.13 13.80
C LYS A 35 -36.52 -10.32 13.21
N MET A 36 -35.73 -9.27 13.07
CA MET A 36 -34.34 -9.32 12.59
C MET A 36 -33.37 -9.46 13.76
N SER A 37 -32.32 -10.25 13.58
CA SER A 37 -31.31 -10.45 14.63
C SER A 37 -30.41 -9.21 14.76
N PRO A 38 -29.78 -8.96 15.93
CA PRO A 38 -28.83 -7.85 16.11
C PRO A 38 -27.68 -7.85 15.08
N HIS A 39 -27.32 -9.02 14.56
CA HIS A 39 -26.30 -9.21 13.52
C HIS A 39 -26.75 -8.66 12.16
N ASP A 40 -28.02 -8.85 11.78
CA ASP A 40 -28.57 -8.35 10.52
C ASP A 40 -28.72 -6.82 10.53
N VAL A 41 -28.96 -6.24 11.71
CA VAL A 41 -29.03 -4.78 11.92
C VAL A 41 -27.66 -4.13 11.74
N LEU A 42 -26.59 -4.76 12.22
CA LEU A 42 -25.22 -4.26 12.06
C LEU A 42 -24.77 -4.38 10.59
N HIS A 43 -25.07 -5.50 9.94
CA HIS A 43 -24.75 -5.72 8.53
C HIS A 43 -25.48 -4.74 7.59
N ALA A 44 -26.77 -4.48 7.85
CA ALA A 44 -27.55 -3.49 7.11
C ALA A 44 -27.02 -2.05 7.33
N SER A 45 -26.60 -1.71 8.55
CA SER A 45 -26.03 -0.41 8.89
C SER A 45 -24.71 -0.14 8.18
N VAL A 46 -23.81 -1.13 8.13
CA VAL A 46 -22.52 -1.03 7.41
C VAL A 46 -22.75 -0.94 5.90
N THR A 47 -23.61 -1.79 5.34
CA THR A 47 -23.94 -1.78 3.91
C THR A 47 -24.57 -0.44 3.48
N TYR A 48 -25.46 0.11 4.31
CA TYR A 48 -26.09 1.41 4.04
C TYR A 48 -25.08 2.55 4.14
N ARG A 49 -24.15 2.52 5.11
CA ARG A 49 -23.09 3.52 5.25
C ARG A 49 -22.13 3.51 4.05
N VAL A 50 -21.77 2.32 3.55
CA VAL A 50 -20.95 2.15 2.33
C VAL A 50 -21.67 2.69 1.10
N ARG A 51 -22.97 2.39 0.95
CA ARG A 51 -23.78 2.91 -0.17
C ARG A 51 -23.94 4.43 -0.11
N TRP A 52 -24.17 4.99 1.06
CA TRP A 52 -24.29 6.44 1.27
C TRP A 52 -22.98 7.17 0.95
N ILE A 53 -21.82 6.64 1.39
CA ILE A 53 -20.51 7.20 1.04
C ILE A 53 -20.29 7.18 -0.48
N ARG A 54 -20.65 6.08 -1.16
CA ARG A 54 -20.56 5.99 -2.64
C ARG A 54 -21.44 7.03 -3.35
N GLU A 55 -22.66 7.26 -2.86
CA GLU A 55 -23.57 8.24 -3.46
C GLU A 55 -23.12 9.69 -3.20
N GLU A 56 -22.58 9.98 -2.02
CA GLU A 56 -22.08 11.32 -1.68
C GLU A 56 -20.79 11.66 -2.44
N MET A 57 -19.91 10.67 -2.67
CA MET A 57 -18.73 10.81 -3.53
C MET A 57 -19.11 11.11 -4.99
N LYS A 58 -20.13 10.43 -5.55
CA LYS A 58 -20.65 10.73 -6.89
C LYS A 58 -21.20 12.17 -6.99
N ARG A 59 -21.87 12.66 -5.95
CA ARG A 59 -22.36 14.05 -5.91
C ARG A 59 -21.25 15.10 -5.82
N ARG A 60 -20.11 14.77 -5.21
CA ARG A 60 -18.94 15.67 -5.14
C ARG A 60 -18.20 15.72 -6.48
N ASN A 61 -17.96 14.58 -7.11
CA ASN A 61 -17.29 14.52 -8.41
C ASN A 61 -18.12 15.18 -9.53
N GLY A 62 -19.45 15.01 -9.54
CA GLY A 62 -20.32 15.68 -10.51
C GLY A 62 -20.37 17.21 -10.36
N LYS A 63 -20.03 17.75 -9.18
CA LYS A 63 -19.92 19.20 -8.96
C LYS A 63 -18.57 19.77 -9.40
N GLU A 64 -17.50 19.00 -9.31
CA GLU A 64 -16.17 19.39 -9.83
C GLU A 64 -16.11 19.34 -11.37
N GLU A 65 -16.85 18.42 -11.99
CA GLU A 65 -16.95 18.34 -13.46
C GLU A 65 -17.79 19.49 -14.04
N ALA A 66 -18.85 19.89 -13.35
CA ALA A 66 -19.66 21.06 -13.70
C ALA A 66 -18.92 22.40 -13.53
N SER A 67 -17.96 22.50 -12.59
CA SER A 67 -17.14 23.71 -12.41
C SER A 67 -15.96 23.81 -13.39
N ARG A 68 -15.52 22.68 -13.96
CA ARG A 68 -14.51 22.67 -15.04
C ARG A 68 -15.08 23.06 -16.40
N ASN A 69 -16.30 22.61 -16.71
CA ASN A 69 -16.95 22.91 -17.99
C ASN A 69 -17.48 24.35 -18.12
N SER A 70 -17.58 25.12 -17.02
CA SER A 70 -17.98 26.53 -17.08
C SER A 70 -16.83 27.50 -17.38
N ASN A 71 -15.59 27.01 -17.50
CA ASN A 71 -14.38 27.84 -17.63
C ASN A 71 -13.68 27.76 -19.00
N THR A 72 -14.23 27.03 -19.98
CA THR A 72 -13.61 26.83 -21.30
C THR A 72 -14.51 27.25 -22.46
N ASP A 73 -15.14 28.43 -22.37
CA ASP A 73 -15.95 28.94 -23.48
C ASP A 73 -15.79 30.45 -23.70
N LYS A 74 -14.54 30.88 -23.98
CA LYS A 74 -14.23 32.15 -24.66
C LYS A 74 -12.90 32.04 -25.41
N ARG A 75 -12.93 31.79 -26.73
CA ARG A 75 -12.19 32.55 -27.77
C ARG A 75 -12.23 31.88 -29.16
N ASN A 76 -12.92 32.59 -30.05
CA ASN A 76 -12.65 32.89 -31.47
C ASN A 76 -12.43 31.81 -32.53
N VAL A 77 -13.43 31.78 -33.40
CA VAL A 77 -13.47 31.43 -34.83
C VAL A 77 -12.43 32.20 -35.64
N ASN A 78 -11.72 31.54 -36.55
CA ASN A 78 -11.61 32.03 -37.94
C ASN A 78 -11.22 30.95 -38.95
N ASP A 79 -11.78 31.15 -40.13
CA ASP A 79 -11.90 30.31 -41.33
C ASP A 79 -10.60 30.21 -42.15
N GLY A 80 -10.50 29.18 -42.99
CA GLY A 80 -9.35 28.92 -43.86
C GLY A 80 -9.44 27.59 -44.57
N SER A 81 -10.16 27.59 -45.70
CA SER A 81 -10.29 26.48 -46.64
C SER A 81 -9.05 26.34 -47.53
N GLU A 82 -8.61 25.10 -47.80
CA GLU A 82 -7.89 24.77 -49.05
C GLU A 82 -7.93 23.27 -49.36
N LYS A 83 -8.01 22.96 -50.66
CA LYS A 83 -8.35 21.66 -51.26
C LYS A 83 -7.12 20.81 -51.60
N LEU A 84 -7.31 19.49 -51.46
CA LEU A 84 -6.85 18.36 -52.30
C LEU A 84 -5.37 18.27 -52.75
N ASN A 85 -4.74 17.13 -52.45
CA ASN A 85 -4.30 16.20 -53.50
C ASN A 85 -4.12 14.77 -52.95
N LYS A 86 -4.66 13.80 -53.70
CA LYS A 86 -4.49 12.36 -53.55
C LYS A 86 -3.21 11.94 -54.28
N GLU A 87 -2.36 11.18 -53.61
CA GLU A 87 -1.51 10.20 -54.30
C GLU A 87 -1.49 8.89 -53.51
N ASP A 88 -1.74 7.82 -54.26
CA ASP A 88 -1.79 6.44 -53.82
C ASP A 88 -0.38 5.94 -53.51
N SER A 89 -0.16 5.48 -52.27
CA SER A 89 0.91 4.52 -52.00
C SER A 89 0.34 3.39 -51.15
N VAL A 90 0.15 2.24 -51.79
CA VAL A 90 -0.16 0.96 -51.14
C VAL A 90 1.05 0.56 -50.31
N VAL A 91 1.02 0.92 -49.02
CA VAL A 91 1.95 0.38 -48.03
C VAL A 91 1.24 -0.78 -47.35
N GLU A 92 1.71 -2.00 -47.64
CA GLU A 92 1.33 -3.22 -46.91
C GLU A 92 1.47 -2.96 -45.41
N ARG A 93 0.33 -2.83 -44.72
CA ARG A 93 0.30 -2.82 -43.26
C ARG A 93 0.65 -4.23 -42.79
N LYS A 94 1.94 -4.48 -42.53
CA LYS A 94 2.35 -5.52 -41.59
C LYS A 94 1.55 -5.26 -40.31
N LYS A 95 0.58 -6.13 -40.01
CA LYS A 95 -0.07 -6.21 -38.70
C LYS A 95 1.04 -6.45 -37.69
N MET A 96 1.55 -5.37 -37.08
CA MET A 96 2.26 -5.49 -35.82
C MET A 96 1.29 -6.19 -34.88
N LYS A 97 1.69 -7.35 -34.37
CA LYS A 97 1.04 -7.96 -33.22
C LYS A 97 1.13 -6.92 -32.10
N VAL A 98 0.07 -6.16 -31.90
CA VAL A 98 -0.13 -5.41 -30.66
C VAL A 98 -0.13 -6.48 -29.58
N GLY A 99 1.00 -6.62 -28.88
CA GLY A 99 1.06 -7.46 -27.70
C GLY A 99 -0.07 -7.04 -26.77
N LYS A 100 -0.75 -8.00 -26.15
CA LYS A 100 -1.70 -7.71 -25.06
C LYS A 100 -1.00 -6.71 -24.12
N SER A 101 -1.53 -5.49 -23.97
CA SER A 101 -1.05 -4.59 -22.92
C SER A 101 -1.20 -5.33 -21.59
N GLY A 102 -0.18 -5.26 -20.73
CA GLY A 102 -0.25 -5.91 -19.43
C GLY A 102 -1.41 -5.34 -18.62
N LYS A 103 -1.84 -6.08 -17.61
CA LYS A 103 -2.86 -5.58 -16.68
C LYS A 103 -2.17 -4.58 -15.76
N GLU A 104 -2.75 -3.40 -15.57
CA GLU A 104 -2.28 -2.50 -14.53
C GLU A 104 -2.66 -3.09 -13.17
N VAL A 105 -1.67 -3.27 -12.30
CA VAL A 105 -1.80 -3.85 -10.97
C VAL A 105 -1.40 -2.79 -9.95
N LYS A 106 -2.28 -2.55 -8.97
CA LYS A 106 -2.01 -1.69 -7.82
C LYS A 106 -1.70 -2.52 -6.58
N ILE A 107 -0.53 -2.31 -6.02
CA ILE A 107 -0.04 -3.04 -4.84
C ILE A 107 0.16 -2.05 -3.69
N ILE A 108 -0.32 -2.41 -2.50
CA ILE A 108 -0.04 -1.66 -1.27
C ILE A 108 0.77 -2.55 -0.34
N SER A 109 1.79 -1.97 0.30
CA SER A 109 2.54 -2.61 1.37
C SER A 109 2.49 -1.77 2.63
N TRP A 110 2.27 -2.41 3.78
CA TRP A 110 2.19 -1.71 5.06
C TRP A 110 2.56 -2.60 6.25
N ASN A 111 3.61 -2.23 6.98
CA ASN A 111 3.82 -2.76 8.33
C ASN A 111 2.73 -2.19 9.25
N VAL A 112 1.85 -3.06 9.74
CA VAL A 112 0.67 -2.67 10.53
C VAL A 112 0.93 -2.67 12.03
N ALA A 113 2.12 -3.10 12.48
CA ALA A 113 2.53 -3.17 13.88
C ALA A 113 1.54 -3.91 14.80
N GLY A 114 0.71 -4.79 14.25
CA GLY A 114 -0.35 -5.53 14.91
C GLY A 114 -1.71 -5.33 14.22
N LEU A 115 -2.17 -6.35 13.50
CA LEU A 115 -3.35 -6.29 12.62
C LEU A 115 -4.62 -5.82 13.35
N ARG A 116 -4.88 -6.35 14.55
CA ARG A 116 -6.06 -5.98 15.35
C ARG A 116 -6.03 -4.53 15.82
N ALA A 117 -4.84 -4.03 16.20
CA ALA A 117 -4.69 -2.64 16.66
C ALA A 117 -4.83 -1.66 15.50
N TRP A 118 -4.28 -2.01 14.34
CA TRP A 118 -4.40 -1.27 13.09
C TRP A 118 -5.87 -1.16 12.63
N MET A 119 -6.62 -2.25 12.65
CA MET A 119 -8.06 -2.23 12.32
C MET A 119 -8.86 -1.34 13.28
N LYS A 120 -8.61 -1.41 14.59
CA LYS A 120 -9.27 -0.55 15.58
C LYS A 120 -9.03 0.94 15.33
N LYS A 121 -7.89 1.29 14.72
CA LYS A 121 -7.55 2.67 14.32
C LYS A 121 -8.11 3.06 12.95
N GLY A 122 -8.89 2.19 12.31
CA GLY A 122 -9.50 2.43 11.00
C GLY A 122 -8.56 2.22 9.82
N GLY A 123 -7.39 1.60 10.01
CA GLY A 123 -6.39 1.45 8.94
C GLY A 123 -6.90 0.65 7.73
N ASN A 124 -7.88 -0.24 7.95
CA ASN A 124 -8.51 -1.03 6.89
C ASN A 124 -9.38 -0.22 5.92
N SER A 125 -9.63 1.07 6.17
CA SER A 125 -10.30 1.94 5.20
C SER A 125 -9.53 2.04 3.88
N ILE A 126 -8.21 1.83 3.91
CA ILE A 126 -7.35 1.84 2.73
C ILE A 126 -7.78 0.82 1.66
N LEU A 127 -8.38 -0.31 2.07
CA LEU A 127 -8.86 -1.34 1.15
C LEU A 127 -9.99 -0.81 0.26
N VAL A 128 -10.79 0.13 0.78
CA VAL A 128 -11.90 0.76 0.06
C VAL A 128 -11.44 2.02 -0.67
N GLU A 129 -10.64 2.86 -0.01
CA GLU A 129 -10.17 4.15 -0.54
C GLU A 129 -9.24 3.95 -1.75
N GLU A 130 -8.28 3.02 -1.62
CA GLU A 130 -7.28 2.79 -2.66
C GLU A 130 -7.66 1.67 -3.64
N ASN A 131 -8.59 0.78 -3.25
CA ASN A 131 -9.04 -0.40 -3.99
C ASN A 131 -7.88 -1.19 -4.66
N PRO A 132 -6.81 -1.54 -3.92
CA PRO A 132 -5.64 -2.21 -4.49
C PRO A 132 -5.99 -3.60 -5.05
N ASP A 133 -5.19 -4.11 -5.97
CA ASP A 133 -5.30 -5.50 -6.43
C ASP A 133 -4.64 -6.45 -5.45
N ILE A 134 -3.57 -5.98 -4.80
CA ILE A 134 -2.79 -6.76 -3.83
C ILE A 134 -2.42 -5.89 -2.62
N VAL A 135 -2.51 -6.48 -1.43
CA VAL A 135 -2.12 -5.85 -0.15
C VAL A 135 -1.18 -6.78 0.61
N ALA A 136 0.03 -6.28 0.85
CA ALA A 136 1.08 -6.94 1.61
C ALA A 136 1.18 -6.30 3.00
N LEU A 137 0.76 -7.01 4.04
CA LEU A 137 0.84 -6.54 5.42
C LEU A 137 1.97 -7.25 6.17
N GLN A 138 2.72 -6.51 6.98
CA GLN A 138 3.79 -6.99 7.85
C GLN A 138 3.49 -6.71 9.32
N GLU A 139 4.14 -7.45 10.23
CA GLU A 139 3.86 -7.45 11.67
C GLU A 139 2.38 -7.64 12.00
N THR A 140 1.75 -8.64 11.39
CA THR A 140 0.33 -8.91 11.64
C THR A 140 0.08 -9.31 13.10
N LYS A 141 1.05 -9.99 13.74
CA LYS A 141 1.00 -10.47 15.13
C LYS A 141 -0.26 -11.29 15.43
N CYS A 142 -0.78 -11.99 14.42
CA CYS A 142 -2.00 -12.79 14.51
C CYS A 142 -1.79 -14.20 13.97
N VAL A 143 -2.64 -15.13 14.41
CA VAL A 143 -2.70 -16.52 13.93
C VAL A 143 -3.93 -16.78 13.05
N GLU A 144 -4.86 -15.83 13.03
CA GLU A 144 -6.09 -15.87 12.25
C GLU A 144 -6.33 -14.50 11.62
N ILE A 145 -6.95 -14.51 10.44
CA ILE A 145 -7.28 -13.31 9.67
C ILE A 145 -8.72 -12.89 10.03
N PRO A 146 -8.96 -11.66 10.50
CA PRO A 146 -10.30 -11.12 10.68
C PRO A 146 -11.13 -11.21 9.39
N HIS A 147 -12.37 -11.71 9.48
CA HIS A 147 -13.25 -11.91 8.31
C HIS A 147 -13.43 -10.64 7.47
N GLU A 148 -13.55 -9.47 8.12
CA GLU A 148 -13.72 -8.17 7.47
C GLU A 148 -12.59 -7.79 6.48
N LEU A 149 -11.42 -8.42 6.56
CA LEU A 149 -10.30 -8.17 5.64
C LEU A 149 -10.29 -9.11 4.43
N GLN A 150 -11.13 -10.15 4.44
CA GLN A 150 -11.14 -11.18 3.40
C GLN A 150 -12.20 -10.90 2.32
N ASP A 151 -13.09 -9.94 2.53
CA ASP A 151 -14.13 -9.60 1.58
C ASP A 151 -13.56 -9.15 0.23
N GLY A 152 -13.70 -9.99 -0.79
CA GLY A 152 -13.21 -9.73 -2.15
C GLY A 152 -11.73 -10.02 -2.39
N TYR A 153 -11.04 -10.67 -1.44
CA TYR A 153 -9.63 -11.06 -1.57
C TYR A 153 -9.41 -12.52 -1.18
N HIS A 154 -8.56 -13.21 -1.92
CA HIS A 154 -7.88 -14.41 -1.44
C HIS A 154 -6.85 -13.99 -0.39
N SER A 155 -6.74 -14.75 0.69
CA SER A 155 -5.91 -14.37 1.83
C SER A 155 -4.93 -15.48 2.23
N PHE A 156 -3.68 -15.08 2.46
CA PHE A 156 -2.59 -15.99 2.82
C PHE A 156 -1.86 -15.42 4.02
N LEU A 157 -1.83 -16.17 5.13
CA LEU A 157 -1.16 -15.77 6.37
C LEU A 157 0.04 -16.68 6.61
N ASN A 158 1.20 -16.08 6.82
CA ASN A 158 2.35 -16.74 7.41
C ASN A 158 2.56 -16.16 8.80
N SER A 159 2.12 -16.87 9.82
CA SER A 159 2.24 -16.50 11.24
C SER A 159 3.60 -16.91 11.78
N SER A 160 4.14 -16.18 12.77
CA SER A 160 5.29 -16.68 13.51
C SER A 160 4.86 -17.73 14.54
N GLU A 161 5.79 -18.60 14.95
CA GLU A 161 5.55 -19.64 15.97
C GLU A 161 5.22 -19.03 17.34
N LYS A 162 5.78 -17.85 17.64
CA LYS A 162 5.54 -17.14 18.88
C LYS A 162 4.36 -16.19 18.70
N SER A 163 3.22 -16.54 19.30
CA SER A 163 2.03 -15.70 19.31
C SER A 163 2.36 -14.24 19.67
N GLY A 164 1.78 -13.29 18.93
CA GLY A 164 2.00 -11.85 19.11
C GLY A 164 3.30 -11.30 18.52
N HIS A 165 4.09 -12.09 17.78
CA HIS A 165 5.33 -11.64 17.14
C HIS A 165 5.28 -11.83 15.61
N GLY A 166 5.96 -10.97 14.87
CA GLY A 166 6.11 -11.05 13.41
C GLY A 166 4.77 -11.23 12.68
N GLY A 167 4.77 -12.08 11.66
CA GLY A 167 3.62 -12.42 10.86
C GLY A 167 3.49 -11.52 9.63
N VAL A 168 3.20 -12.13 8.49
CA VAL A 168 2.90 -11.43 7.23
C VAL A 168 1.60 -11.97 6.64
N LEU A 169 0.80 -11.07 6.06
CA LEU A 169 -0.48 -11.38 5.42
C LEU A 169 -0.46 -10.82 4.00
N LEU A 170 -0.85 -11.64 3.04
CA LEU A 170 -1.10 -11.23 1.66
C LEU A 170 -2.61 -11.33 1.39
N LEU A 171 -3.21 -10.23 0.94
CA LEU A 171 -4.56 -10.18 0.39
C LEU A 171 -4.44 -9.91 -1.11
N THR A 172 -5.05 -10.73 -1.95
CA THR A 172 -4.97 -10.57 -3.42
C THR A 172 -6.32 -10.86 -4.07
N LYS A 173 -6.75 -10.01 -5.01
CA LYS A 173 -8.00 -10.22 -5.76
C LYS A 173 -7.89 -11.39 -6.73
N GLU A 174 -6.72 -11.57 -7.31
CA GLU A 174 -6.41 -12.67 -8.21
C GLU A 174 -5.68 -13.77 -7.43
N GLU A 175 -6.14 -15.01 -7.55
CA GLU A 175 -5.54 -16.13 -6.85
C GLU A 175 -4.16 -16.47 -7.45
N PRO A 176 -3.08 -16.54 -6.65
CA PRO A 176 -1.77 -16.97 -7.13
C PRO A 176 -1.79 -18.44 -7.56
N ILE A 177 -0.96 -18.80 -8.53
CA ILE A 177 -0.71 -20.19 -8.95
C ILE A 177 -0.18 -21.00 -7.76
N LYS A 178 0.72 -20.39 -6.99
CA LYS A 178 1.38 -21.02 -5.87
C LYS A 178 1.76 -19.99 -4.81
N VAL A 179 1.65 -20.39 -3.55
CA VAL A 179 2.11 -19.59 -2.41
C VAL A 179 3.14 -20.37 -1.60
N MET A 180 4.24 -19.72 -1.24
CA MET A 180 5.31 -20.27 -0.41
C MET A 180 5.58 -19.35 0.79
N CYS A 181 5.91 -19.94 1.93
CA CYS A 181 6.10 -19.23 3.21
C CYS A 181 7.52 -19.37 3.78
N THR A 182 8.45 -19.95 3.01
CA THR A 182 9.84 -20.22 3.36
C THR A 182 10.73 -19.98 2.13
N PHE A 183 12.04 -19.78 2.32
CA PHE A 183 12.95 -19.45 1.22
C PHE A 183 14.20 -20.35 1.09
N ASP A 184 14.72 -20.93 2.17
CA ASP A 184 15.81 -21.91 2.09
C ASP A 184 15.90 -22.80 3.34
N ASP A 185 15.55 -24.09 3.22
CA ASP A 185 15.58 -25.05 4.35
C ASP A 185 16.99 -25.26 4.93
N LYS A 186 18.04 -24.83 4.23
CA LYS A 186 19.44 -24.86 4.69
C LYS A 186 19.86 -23.56 5.38
N CYS A 187 18.98 -22.55 5.44
CA CYS A 187 19.25 -21.31 6.13
C CYS A 187 19.46 -21.59 7.62
N LYS A 188 20.71 -21.42 8.08
CA LYS A 188 21.08 -21.63 9.49
C LYS A 188 20.79 -20.41 10.37
N CYS A 189 20.03 -19.44 9.87
CA CYS A 189 19.64 -18.29 10.68
C CYS A 189 18.61 -18.73 11.72
N SER A 190 18.93 -18.52 13.00
CA SER A 190 18.05 -18.87 14.11
C SER A 190 17.00 -17.80 14.42
N LEU A 191 16.76 -16.83 13.53
CA LEU A 191 15.90 -15.67 13.81
C LEU A 191 14.41 -15.96 13.57
N ASP A 192 14.09 -16.92 12.70
CA ASP A 192 12.72 -17.08 12.18
C ASP A 192 12.40 -18.46 11.60
N GLY A 193 13.22 -19.48 11.84
CA GLY A 193 12.96 -20.85 11.38
C GLY A 193 12.74 -20.93 9.86
N ASN A 194 13.61 -20.28 9.08
CA ASN A 194 13.57 -20.24 7.61
C ASN A 194 12.39 -19.42 7.03
N GLY A 195 12.24 -18.17 7.47
CA GLY A 195 11.24 -17.25 6.92
C GLY A 195 9.81 -17.41 7.44
N ARG A 196 9.56 -18.32 8.40
CA ARG A 196 8.25 -18.45 9.05
C ARG A 196 7.89 -17.16 9.76
N GLY A 197 6.68 -16.67 9.51
CA GLY A 197 6.23 -15.38 10.02
C GLY A 197 6.91 -14.17 9.40
N ARG A 198 7.71 -14.33 8.34
CA ARG A 198 8.46 -13.23 7.72
C ARG A 198 8.26 -13.07 6.24
N ILE A 199 7.93 -14.13 5.49
CA ILE A 199 7.79 -14.00 4.04
C ILE A 199 6.55 -14.70 3.50
N ILE A 200 5.95 -14.13 2.47
CA ILE A 200 5.02 -14.81 1.56
C ILE A 200 5.53 -14.55 0.14
N VAL A 201 5.69 -15.62 -0.62
CA VAL A 201 6.03 -15.58 -2.05
C VAL A 201 4.82 -16.10 -2.80
N ALA A 202 4.18 -15.24 -3.59
CA ALA A 202 3.06 -15.57 -4.45
C ALA A 202 3.53 -15.60 -5.90
N GLU A 203 3.32 -16.73 -6.56
CA GLU A 203 3.61 -16.94 -7.98
C GLU A 203 2.38 -16.63 -8.82
N TYR A 204 2.54 -15.76 -9.82
CA TYR A 204 1.54 -15.48 -10.85
C TYR A 204 2.10 -15.91 -12.22
N ASP A 205 1.29 -15.79 -13.27
CA ASP A 205 1.68 -16.19 -14.63
C ASP A 205 2.96 -15.48 -15.11
N SER A 206 3.03 -14.16 -14.94
CA SER A 206 4.12 -13.33 -15.48
C SER A 206 5.16 -12.87 -14.46
N TYR A 207 4.95 -13.07 -13.15
CA TYR A 207 5.83 -12.53 -12.10
C TYR A 207 5.70 -13.29 -10.77
N TYR A 208 6.67 -13.08 -9.88
CA TYR A 208 6.56 -13.38 -8.45
C TYR A 208 6.33 -12.09 -7.66
N LEU A 209 5.43 -12.14 -6.67
CA LEU A 209 5.35 -11.13 -5.62
C LEU A 209 5.92 -11.69 -4.34
N ILE A 210 6.76 -10.92 -3.66
CA ILE A 210 7.29 -11.27 -2.34
C ILE A 210 6.88 -10.19 -1.34
N ASN A 211 6.10 -10.56 -0.34
CA ASN A 211 5.85 -9.78 0.86
C ASN A 211 6.84 -10.21 1.95
N ALA A 212 7.69 -9.31 2.44
CA ALA A 212 8.61 -9.63 3.53
C ALA A 212 8.57 -8.66 4.72
N TYR A 213 8.80 -9.23 5.90
CA TYR A 213 9.14 -8.55 7.14
C TYR A 213 10.53 -8.98 7.58
N VAL A 214 11.55 -8.26 7.09
CA VAL A 214 12.95 -8.65 7.26
C VAL A 214 13.37 -8.54 8.75
N PRO A 215 14.19 -9.47 9.29
CA PRO A 215 14.62 -9.40 10.68
C PRO A 215 15.32 -8.09 11.03
N ASN A 216 14.90 -7.44 12.12
CA ASN A 216 15.60 -6.30 12.69
C ASN A 216 16.87 -6.77 13.44
N SER A 217 17.97 -6.02 13.30
CA SER A 217 19.25 -6.32 13.97
C SER A 217 19.21 -6.16 15.50
N GLY A 218 18.12 -5.60 16.04
CA GLY A 218 17.85 -5.51 17.47
C GLY A 218 18.59 -4.37 18.16
N ARG A 219 18.13 -4.03 19.37
CA ARG A 219 18.81 -3.04 20.22
C ARG A 219 20.23 -3.53 20.54
N GLY A 220 21.21 -2.63 20.40
CA GLY A 220 22.62 -3.00 20.60
C GLY A 220 23.16 -3.95 19.52
N LEU A 221 22.47 -4.09 18.39
CA LEU A 221 22.90 -4.87 17.22
C LEU A 221 23.08 -6.37 17.51
N VAL A 222 22.38 -6.89 18.53
CA VAL A 222 22.50 -8.28 19.01
C VAL A 222 22.19 -9.35 17.96
N ASN A 223 21.45 -9.01 16.90
CA ASN A 223 21.09 -9.91 15.81
C ASN A 223 21.82 -9.59 14.50
N LEU A 224 22.75 -8.63 14.46
CA LEU A 224 23.36 -8.15 13.23
C LEU A 224 24.08 -9.26 12.44
N ASP A 225 24.83 -10.13 13.12
CA ASP A 225 25.51 -11.27 12.47
C ASP A 225 24.51 -12.28 11.90
N LYS A 226 23.42 -12.54 12.62
CA LYS A 226 22.35 -13.44 12.16
C LYS A 226 21.57 -12.84 11.00
N ARG A 227 21.37 -11.52 11.01
CA ARG A 227 20.75 -10.75 9.92
C ARG A 227 21.60 -10.87 8.65
N LYS A 228 22.93 -10.77 8.75
CA LYS A 228 23.81 -11.00 7.60
C LYS A 228 23.60 -12.37 6.95
N ILE A 229 23.56 -13.42 7.76
CA ILE A 229 23.31 -14.78 7.27
C ILE A 229 21.95 -14.84 6.57
N TRP A 230 20.91 -14.23 7.17
CA TRP A 230 19.59 -14.15 6.55
C TRP A 230 19.64 -13.45 5.18
N ASP A 231 20.28 -12.28 5.08
CA ASP A 231 20.39 -11.50 3.84
C ASP A 231 21.16 -12.26 2.75
N ASP A 232 22.24 -12.98 3.11
CA ASP A 232 23.05 -13.78 2.17
C ASP A 232 22.25 -14.93 1.55
N TYR A 233 21.45 -15.64 2.36
CA TYR A 233 20.59 -16.71 1.85
C TYR A 233 19.41 -16.15 1.06
N TYR A 234 18.80 -15.06 1.54
CA TYR A 234 17.66 -14.43 0.90
C TYR A 234 18.02 -13.86 -0.48
N LEU A 235 19.20 -13.25 -0.63
CA LEU A 235 19.72 -12.79 -1.92
C LEU A 235 19.87 -13.94 -2.93
N ASN A 236 20.39 -15.08 -2.50
CA ASN A 236 20.50 -16.25 -3.38
C ASN A 236 19.14 -16.79 -3.79
N PHE A 237 18.16 -16.78 -2.88
CA PHE A 237 16.80 -17.18 -3.16
C PHE A 237 16.11 -16.27 -4.18
N ILE A 238 16.12 -14.95 -3.96
CA ILE A 238 15.44 -13.99 -4.86
C ILE A 238 16.05 -14.01 -6.25
N LYS A 239 17.38 -14.17 -6.38
CA LYS A 239 18.06 -14.35 -7.67
C LYS A 239 17.58 -15.60 -8.40
N LYS A 240 17.38 -16.72 -7.71
CA LYS A 240 16.85 -17.95 -8.33
C LYS A 240 15.42 -17.79 -8.83
N LEU A 241 14.56 -17.09 -8.08
CA LEU A 241 13.21 -16.75 -8.55
C LEU A 241 13.29 -15.87 -9.80
N ASP A 242 14.16 -14.86 -9.76
CA ASP A 242 14.33 -13.90 -10.84
C ASP A 242 14.86 -14.52 -12.14
N LEU A 243 15.58 -15.65 -12.09
CA LEU A 243 15.93 -16.39 -13.30
C LEU A 243 14.70 -16.95 -14.05
N ASN A 244 13.60 -17.19 -13.35
CA ASN A 244 12.38 -17.80 -13.93
C ASN A 244 11.35 -16.75 -14.34
N LYS A 245 10.99 -15.83 -13.44
CA LYS A 245 10.02 -14.75 -13.67
C LYS A 245 10.47 -13.48 -12.94
N PRO A 246 10.13 -12.28 -13.44
CA PRO A 246 10.44 -11.04 -12.72
C PRO A 246 9.80 -11.03 -11.34
N VAL A 247 10.47 -10.38 -10.41
CA VAL A 247 10.10 -10.31 -9.00
C VAL A 247 9.68 -8.88 -8.68
N VAL A 248 8.57 -8.76 -7.97
CA VAL A 248 8.18 -7.58 -7.21
C VAL A 248 8.39 -7.92 -5.74
N TYR A 249 9.37 -7.29 -5.11
CA TYR A 249 9.74 -7.50 -3.72
C TYR A 249 9.31 -6.29 -2.89
N THR A 250 8.45 -6.51 -1.90
CA THR A 250 7.89 -5.45 -1.07
C THR A 250 7.84 -5.81 0.40
N GLY A 251 7.82 -4.78 1.25
CA GLY A 251 7.62 -4.93 2.69
C GLY A 251 8.53 -4.03 3.50
N ASP A 252 8.57 -4.30 4.81
CA ASP A 252 9.51 -3.66 5.74
C ASP A 252 10.83 -4.43 5.70
N LEU A 253 11.83 -3.78 5.10
CA LEU A 253 13.16 -4.35 4.87
C LEU A 253 14.13 -4.06 6.02
N ASN A 254 13.67 -3.34 7.05
CA ASN A 254 14.44 -3.00 8.24
C ASN A 254 15.84 -2.43 7.91
N VAL A 255 15.93 -1.59 6.87
CA VAL A 255 17.14 -0.88 6.48
C VAL A 255 16.78 0.45 5.82
N ALA A 256 17.45 1.53 6.17
CA ALA A 256 17.49 2.77 5.40
C ALA A 256 18.78 2.76 4.56
N HIS A 257 18.66 2.74 3.22
CA HIS A 257 19.80 2.48 2.33
C HIS A 257 20.84 3.61 2.36
N GLN A 258 20.39 4.84 2.11
CA GLN A 258 21.25 6.01 1.98
C GLN A 258 20.99 7.03 3.09
N GLU A 259 21.90 8.00 3.27
CA GLU A 259 21.72 9.06 4.27
C GLU A 259 20.44 9.89 4.04
N ILE A 260 19.96 9.98 2.80
CA ILE A 260 18.68 10.64 2.46
C ILE A 260 17.45 9.88 2.97
N ASP A 261 17.61 8.62 3.37
CA ASP A 261 16.52 7.72 3.76
C ASP A 261 16.24 7.75 5.27
N LEU A 262 16.88 8.62 6.04
CA LEU A 262 16.53 8.88 7.45
C LEU A 262 16.90 10.31 7.87
N ALA A 263 16.19 10.84 8.86
CA ALA A 263 16.37 12.24 9.29
C ALA A 263 17.72 12.52 9.98
N ASN A 264 18.32 11.53 10.65
CA ASN A 264 19.50 11.72 11.50
C ASN A 264 20.60 10.67 11.21
N PRO A 265 21.22 10.66 10.01
CA PRO A 265 22.18 9.63 9.61
C PRO A 265 23.41 9.55 10.53
N LYS A 266 23.99 10.70 10.88
CA LYS A 266 25.25 10.79 11.66
C LYS A 266 25.15 10.17 13.05
N THR A 267 24.01 10.30 13.72
CA THR A 267 23.82 9.77 15.08
C THR A 267 23.40 8.30 15.09
N ASN A 268 22.93 7.77 13.97
CA ASN A 268 22.43 6.40 13.84
C ASN A 268 23.41 5.43 13.17
N ARG A 269 24.34 5.93 12.34
CA ARG A 269 25.28 5.09 11.59
C ARG A 269 26.09 4.18 12.51
N ASN A 270 26.01 2.87 12.26
CA ASN A 270 26.66 1.81 13.06
C ASN A 270 26.30 1.79 14.56
N LYS A 271 25.21 2.47 14.96
CA LYS A 271 24.75 2.55 16.36
C LYS A 271 23.33 2.02 16.54
N THR A 272 22.51 2.15 15.51
CA THR A 272 21.10 1.77 15.51
C THR A 272 20.84 0.75 14.41
N ALA A 273 20.06 -0.28 14.72
CA ALA A 273 19.59 -1.24 13.73
C ALA A 273 18.83 -0.54 12.59
N GLY A 274 19.07 -0.97 11.36
CA GLY A 274 18.52 -0.36 10.14
C GLY A 274 19.40 0.73 9.52
N PHE A 275 20.53 1.13 10.13
CA PHE A 275 21.50 2.03 9.51
C PHE A 275 22.97 1.66 9.80
N THR A 276 23.25 0.37 9.96
CA THR A 276 24.64 -0.13 9.97
C THR A 276 25.19 -0.19 8.55
N ASP A 277 26.50 -0.05 8.39
CA ASP A 277 27.15 -0.21 7.09
C ASP A 277 26.94 -1.62 6.53
N GLN A 278 26.85 -2.63 7.39
CA GLN A 278 26.54 -3.99 6.97
C GLN A 278 25.15 -4.09 6.31
N GLU A 279 24.09 -3.66 7.01
CA GLU A 279 22.72 -3.70 6.46
C GLU A 279 22.61 -2.90 5.15
N ARG A 280 23.24 -1.72 5.09
CA ARG A 280 23.26 -0.86 3.90
C ARG A 280 24.01 -1.50 2.73
N ASN A 281 25.15 -2.13 3.00
CA ASN A 281 25.93 -2.84 1.98
C ASN A 281 25.18 -4.09 1.50
N ASP A 282 24.49 -4.80 2.39
CA ASP A 282 23.68 -5.97 2.04
C ASP A 282 22.50 -5.56 1.13
N PHE A 283 21.84 -4.43 1.40
CA PHE A 283 20.85 -3.88 0.47
C PHE A 283 21.47 -3.41 -0.86
N THR A 284 22.67 -2.84 -0.83
CA THR A 284 23.41 -2.47 -2.05
C THR A 284 23.69 -3.70 -2.92
N ARG A 285 24.16 -4.81 -2.31
CA ARG A 285 24.39 -6.08 -3.04
C ARG A 285 23.12 -6.64 -3.68
N LEU A 286 21.96 -6.45 -3.03
CA LEU A 286 20.67 -6.80 -3.63
C LEU A 286 20.43 -5.97 -4.90
N LEU A 287 20.56 -4.65 -4.83
CA LEU A 287 20.33 -3.78 -6.00
C LEU A 287 21.32 -4.07 -7.13
N ASP A 288 22.60 -4.22 -6.81
CA ASP A 288 23.67 -4.57 -7.77
C ASP A 288 23.47 -5.96 -8.41
N SER A 289 22.58 -6.80 -7.86
CA SER A 289 22.23 -8.11 -8.42
C SER A 289 21.09 -8.07 -9.46
N GLY A 290 20.77 -6.89 -10.01
CA GLY A 290 19.76 -6.72 -11.05
C GLY A 290 18.38 -6.33 -10.53
N PHE A 291 18.34 -5.64 -9.38
CA PHE A 291 17.11 -5.17 -8.75
C PHE A 291 17.13 -3.65 -8.56
N VAL A 292 15.96 -3.02 -8.55
CA VAL A 292 15.82 -1.58 -8.52
C VAL A 292 14.89 -1.15 -7.39
N ASP A 293 15.37 -0.30 -6.49
CA ASP A 293 14.52 0.49 -5.59
C ASP A 293 13.69 1.48 -6.42
N VAL A 294 12.41 1.16 -6.57
CA VAL A 294 11.51 1.92 -7.44
C VAL A 294 11.36 3.36 -6.96
N PHE A 295 11.23 3.57 -5.64
CA PHE A 295 10.99 4.90 -5.10
C PHE A 295 12.16 5.83 -5.42
N ARG A 296 13.41 5.36 -5.23
CA ARG A 296 14.60 6.16 -5.54
C ARG A 296 14.87 6.30 -7.02
N LYS A 297 14.52 5.31 -7.84
CA LYS A 297 14.60 5.45 -9.30
C LYS A 297 13.73 6.62 -9.78
N LEU A 298 12.52 6.77 -9.23
CA LEU A 298 11.58 7.83 -9.61
C LEU A 298 11.85 9.15 -8.88
N ASN A 299 12.40 9.10 -7.66
CA ASN A 299 12.58 10.26 -6.79
C ASN A 299 14.02 10.33 -6.22
N PRO A 300 15.06 10.44 -7.06
CA PRO A 300 16.45 10.24 -6.62
C PRO A 300 16.94 11.26 -5.59
N LYS A 301 16.37 12.48 -5.59
CA LYS A 301 16.78 13.59 -4.72
C LYS A 301 15.73 13.99 -3.69
N LYS A 302 14.64 13.23 -3.54
CA LYS A 302 13.53 13.60 -2.64
C LYS A 302 13.88 13.27 -1.19
N GLU A 303 14.21 14.31 -0.44
CA GLU A 303 14.46 14.27 1.01
C GLU A 303 13.15 14.20 1.81
N GLY A 304 13.23 13.84 3.09
CA GLY A 304 12.06 13.84 4.00
C GLY A 304 11.00 12.77 3.71
N ALA A 305 11.31 11.82 2.81
CA ALA A 305 10.40 10.79 2.33
C ALA A 305 10.57 9.50 3.12
N TYR A 306 9.94 9.46 4.30
CA TYR A 306 10.05 8.37 5.27
C TYR A 306 8.79 7.52 5.32
N THR A 307 8.92 6.28 5.79
CA THR A 307 7.82 5.33 5.93
C THR A 307 7.58 4.90 7.37
N PHE A 308 8.55 5.12 8.26
CA PHE A 308 8.50 4.80 9.69
C PHE A 308 8.87 6.00 10.56
N TRP A 309 8.16 6.16 11.68
CA TRP A 309 8.49 7.13 12.72
C TRP A 309 8.31 6.50 14.10
N SER A 310 9.28 6.71 15.00
CA SER A 310 9.13 6.30 16.39
C SER A 310 7.89 6.92 17.03
N ASN A 311 7.14 6.15 17.82
CA ASN A 311 6.05 6.66 18.64
C ASN A 311 6.51 7.62 19.75
N MET A 312 7.82 7.76 19.97
CA MET A 312 8.39 8.66 20.97
C MET A 312 8.64 10.07 20.41
N HIS A 313 8.64 11.07 21.30
CA HIS A 313 9.07 12.45 21.02
C HIS A 313 8.36 13.18 19.87
N ASN A 314 7.14 12.73 19.50
CA ASN A 314 6.36 13.24 18.37
C ASN A 314 7.15 13.19 17.05
N ALA A 315 7.85 12.08 16.82
CA ALA A 315 8.76 11.95 15.68
C ALA A 315 8.01 12.09 14.34
N ARG A 316 6.77 11.60 14.25
CA ARG A 316 5.96 11.70 13.03
C ARG A 316 5.57 13.14 12.73
N GLU A 317 5.14 13.90 13.73
CA GLU A 317 4.79 15.32 13.59
C GLU A 317 6.00 16.18 13.20
N LYS A 318 7.19 15.83 13.69
CA LYS A 318 8.46 16.51 13.37
C LYS A 318 9.13 15.98 12.10
N ASN A 319 8.52 15.00 11.44
CA ASN A 319 9.10 14.24 10.33
C ASN A 319 10.53 13.70 10.61
N VAL A 320 10.79 13.26 11.84
CA VAL A 320 12.04 12.57 12.20
C VAL A 320 11.85 11.07 11.95
N GLY A 321 11.95 10.68 10.68
CA GLY A 321 11.60 9.34 10.22
C GLY A 321 12.74 8.58 9.53
N TRP A 322 12.38 7.38 9.09
CA TRP A 322 13.22 6.43 8.34
C TRP A 322 12.40 5.86 7.18
N ARG A 323 13.04 5.60 6.05
CA ARG A 323 12.43 4.84 4.95
C ARG A 323 12.88 3.39 5.07
N LEU A 324 11.99 2.55 5.59
CA LEU A 324 12.22 1.13 5.84
C LEU A 324 11.35 0.23 4.94
N ASP A 325 10.32 0.80 4.31
CA ASP A 325 9.37 0.09 3.48
C ASP A 325 9.63 0.38 2.00
N TYR A 326 9.72 -0.67 1.20
CA TYR A 326 10.20 -0.59 -0.18
C TYR A 326 9.29 -1.32 -1.15
N PHE A 327 9.32 -0.85 -2.40
CA PHE A 327 9.13 -1.69 -3.57
C PHE A 327 10.47 -1.80 -4.31
N VAL A 328 10.99 -3.00 -4.37
CA VAL A 328 12.17 -3.39 -5.16
C VAL A 328 11.70 -4.29 -6.27
N VAL A 329 12.07 -4.02 -7.52
CA VAL A 329 11.63 -4.83 -8.67
C VAL A 329 12.83 -5.32 -9.45
N SER A 330 12.68 -6.43 -10.17
CA SER A 330 13.67 -6.83 -11.16
C SER A 330 13.88 -5.72 -12.18
N GLU A 331 15.13 -5.45 -12.52
CA GLU A 331 15.48 -4.33 -13.41
C GLU A 331 14.75 -4.42 -14.75
N ARG A 332 14.55 -5.63 -15.30
CA ARG A 332 13.86 -5.86 -16.58
C ARG A 332 12.37 -5.49 -16.61
N ILE A 333 11.75 -5.14 -15.48
CA ILE A 333 10.36 -4.65 -15.40
C ILE A 333 10.23 -3.21 -14.90
N ILE A 334 11.34 -2.49 -14.68
CA ILE A 334 11.29 -1.11 -14.18
C ILE A 334 10.55 -0.17 -15.13
N ASN A 335 10.65 -0.40 -16.44
CA ASN A 335 9.95 0.39 -17.47
C ASN A 335 8.43 0.17 -17.49
N LYS A 336 7.93 -0.86 -16.78
CA LYS A 336 6.51 -1.11 -16.62
C LYS A 336 5.90 -0.41 -15.41
N VAL A 337 6.73 0.14 -14.52
CA VAL A 337 6.27 0.91 -13.36
C VAL A 337 5.60 2.21 -13.83
N LYS A 338 4.39 2.44 -13.35
CA LYS A 338 3.62 3.68 -13.61
C LYS A 338 3.71 4.67 -12.44
N GLY A 339 3.95 4.19 -11.22
CA GLY A 339 4.17 5.05 -10.06
C GLY A 339 4.51 4.30 -8.78
N CYS A 340 5.21 4.96 -7.87
CA CYS A 340 5.52 4.45 -6.53
C CYS A 340 5.38 5.60 -5.51
N ASN A 341 4.46 5.47 -4.55
CA ASN A 341 4.10 6.53 -3.61
C ASN A 341 4.30 6.12 -2.15
N ILE A 342 4.60 7.12 -1.32
CA ILE A 342 4.62 6.99 0.14
C ILE A 342 3.42 7.76 0.68
N LEU A 343 2.48 7.05 1.30
CA LEU A 343 1.20 7.60 1.78
C LEU A 343 1.33 8.16 3.21
N HIS A 344 2.26 9.09 3.40
CA HIS A 344 2.68 9.62 4.72
C HIS A 344 1.53 10.15 5.59
N SER A 345 0.46 10.65 4.99
CA SER A 345 -0.73 11.17 5.69
C SER A 345 -1.61 10.07 6.30
N VAL A 346 -1.52 8.84 5.80
CA VAL A 346 -2.33 7.71 6.25
C VAL A 346 -1.78 7.17 7.57
N LYS A 347 -2.62 7.21 8.62
CA LYS A 347 -2.30 6.77 9.98
C LYS A 347 -2.88 5.39 10.27
N GLY A 348 -2.40 4.75 11.34
CA GLY A 348 -2.87 3.43 11.79
C GLY A 348 -1.75 2.59 12.41
N SER A 349 -0.53 2.82 11.94
CA SER A 349 0.72 2.22 12.41
C SER A 349 1.77 3.31 12.65
N ASP A 350 2.88 2.95 13.30
CA ASP A 350 4.12 3.75 13.29
C ASP A 350 4.79 3.77 11.92
N HIS A 351 4.39 2.85 11.03
CA HIS A 351 4.63 2.96 9.60
C HIS A 351 3.44 3.62 8.85
N CYS A 352 3.71 4.15 7.66
CA CYS A 352 2.70 4.50 6.66
C CYS A 352 2.74 3.52 5.47
N PRO A 353 1.63 3.36 4.73
CA PRO A 353 1.62 2.50 3.56
C PRO A 353 2.47 3.07 2.43
N VAL A 354 3.06 2.19 1.65
CA VAL A 354 3.65 2.48 0.34
C VAL A 354 2.81 1.82 -0.74
N SER A 355 2.71 2.45 -1.92
CA SER A 355 1.97 1.90 -3.05
C SER A 355 2.80 1.86 -4.33
N LEU A 356 2.56 0.83 -5.15
CA LEU A 356 3.12 0.64 -6.47
C LEU A 356 1.99 0.46 -7.47
N THR A 357 2.06 1.14 -8.61
CA THR A 357 1.25 0.86 -9.78
C THR A 357 2.18 0.41 -10.89
N ILE A 358 1.95 -0.78 -11.44
CA ILE A 358 2.82 -1.43 -12.42
C ILE A 358 2.00 -2.24 -13.42
N GLU A 359 2.42 -2.26 -14.67
CA GLU A 359 1.83 -3.10 -15.73
C GLU A 359 2.51 -4.48 -15.72
N LEU A 360 1.78 -5.56 -15.41
CA LEU A 360 2.35 -6.92 -15.23
C LEU A 360 1.77 -7.97 -16.19
#